data_AF-A0A7C0U9T2-F1
#
_entry.id   AF-A0A7C0U9T2-F1
#
_cell.length_a   1.000
_cell.length_b   1.000
_cell.length_c   1.000
_cell.angle_alpha   90.00
_cell.angle_beta   90.00
_cell.angle_gamma   90.00
#
_symmetry.space_group_name_H-M   'P 1'
#
loop_
_entity.id
_entity.type
_entity.pdbx_description
1 polymer ?
#
loop_
_entity_poly.entity_id
_entity_poly.type
_entity_poly.pdbx_seq_one_letter_code
_entity_poly.pdbx_strand_id
1 'polypeptide(L)'
;MSENGVVREILKVSGFSELNPVQKEAVEKGLFEGRNMIVAAPTASGKTLIAEMAALDSVRSGRKVVYIVPLKALATEKYQEFREKYGPLGIKTAISIGDLDSSDPWLANYDIIITTSEKFDSLLRHGIS
;
A
#
# COMPACT_ATOMS: atom_id res chain seq x y z
N MET A 1 4.05 -17.32 2.64
CA MET A 1 3.06 -17.53 1.56
C MET A 1 3.83 -17.54 0.25
N SER A 2 3.49 -18.35 -0.76
CA SER A 2 4.21 -18.29 -2.05
C SER A 2 3.82 -17.03 -2.83
N GLU A 3 4.73 -16.49 -3.64
CA GLU A 3 4.50 -15.31 -4.51
C GLU A 3 3.20 -15.44 -5.33
N ASN A 4 2.89 -16.65 -5.76
CA ASN A 4 1.67 -17.01 -6.49
C ASN A 4 0.37 -16.78 -5.71
N GLY A 5 0.39 -16.76 -4.37
CA GLY A 5 -0.77 -16.52 -3.52
C GLY A 5 -1.22 -15.06 -3.54
N VAL A 6 -0.28 -14.14 -3.31
CA VAL A 6 -0.56 -12.68 -3.28
C VAL A 6 -1.03 -12.19 -4.65
N VAL A 7 -0.37 -12.63 -5.73
CA VAL A 7 -0.74 -12.26 -7.10
C VAL A 7 -2.17 -12.70 -7.43
N ARG A 8 -2.56 -13.93 -7.07
CA ARG A 8 -3.93 -14.40 -7.30
C ARG A 8 -4.96 -13.62 -6.50
N GLU A 9 -4.66 -13.32 -5.24
CA GLU A 9 -5.52 -12.56 -4.36
C GLU A 9 -5.77 -11.16 -4.92
N ILE A 10 -4.70 -10.45 -5.32
CA ILE A 10 -4.84 -9.08 -5.82
C ILE A 10 -5.56 -9.01 -7.16
N LEU A 11 -5.28 -9.94 -8.07
CA LEU A 11 -5.94 -10.01 -9.37
C LEU A 11 -7.45 -10.20 -9.19
N LYS A 12 -7.83 -11.13 -8.30
CA LYS A 12 -9.24 -11.39 -7.97
C LYS A 12 -9.95 -10.16 -7.43
N VAL A 13 -9.39 -9.47 -6.42
CA VAL A 13 -10.06 -8.29 -5.83
C VAL A 13 -10.00 -7.06 -6.74
N SER A 14 -9.11 -7.04 -7.73
CA SER A 14 -9.00 -5.97 -8.71
C SER A 14 -9.81 -6.23 -9.99
N GLY A 15 -10.45 -7.39 -10.11
CA GLY A 15 -11.21 -7.77 -11.32
C GLY A 15 -10.33 -8.03 -12.55
N PHE A 16 -9.06 -8.39 -12.36
CA PHE A 16 -8.14 -8.72 -13.44
C PHE A 16 -7.90 -10.22 -13.53
N SER A 17 -7.69 -10.73 -14.74
CA SER A 17 -7.35 -12.15 -14.99
C SER A 17 -5.85 -12.40 -14.96
N GLU A 18 -5.03 -11.41 -15.33
CA GLU A 18 -3.58 -11.53 -15.40
C GLU A 18 -2.87 -10.19 -15.19
N LEU A 19 -1.56 -10.28 -14.89
CA LEU A 19 -0.68 -9.13 -14.82
C LEU A 19 -0.30 -8.64 -16.22
N ASN A 20 -0.20 -7.32 -16.38
CA ASN A 20 0.36 -6.73 -17.60
C ASN A 20 1.91 -6.89 -17.63
N PRO A 21 2.59 -6.58 -18.75
CA PRO A 21 4.03 -6.76 -18.86
C PRO A 21 4.86 -6.03 -17.79
N VAL A 22 4.51 -4.78 -17.45
CA VAL A 22 5.23 -3.98 -16.44
C VAL A 22 5.08 -4.57 -15.03
N GLN A 23 3.90 -5.11 -14.72
CA GLN A 23 3.62 -5.79 -13.46
C GLN A 23 4.35 -7.13 -13.36
N LYS A 24 4.36 -7.92 -14.45
CA LYS A 24 5.12 -9.18 -14.55
C LYS A 24 6.61 -8.93 -14.33
N GLU A 25 7.18 -7.93 -15.02
CA GLU A 25 8.57 -7.54 -14.88
C GLU A 25 8.93 -7.14 -13.43
N ALA A 26 8.04 -6.41 -12.74
CA ALA A 26 8.27 -6.06 -11.33
C ALA A 26 8.34 -7.31 -10.43
N VAL A 27 7.44 -8.28 -10.62
CA VAL A 27 7.49 -9.55 -9.88
C VAL A 27 8.80 -10.30 -10.16
N GLU A 28 9.18 -10.44 -11.44
CA GLU A 28 10.42 -11.11 -11.87
C GLU A 28 11.69 -10.43 -11.32
N LYS A 29 11.64 -9.11 -11.11
CA LYS A 29 12.74 -8.33 -10.50
C LYS A 29 12.73 -8.36 -8.97
N GLY A 30 11.91 -9.20 -8.35
CA GLY A 30 11.96 -9.47 -6.91
C GLY A 30 11.06 -8.56 -6.07
N LEU A 31 9.86 -8.22 -6.56
CA LEU A 31 8.88 -7.42 -5.83
C LEU A 31 8.60 -7.94 -4.41
N PHE A 32 8.66 -9.27 -4.22
CA PHE A 32 8.35 -9.97 -2.97
C PHE A 32 9.60 -10.36 -2.17
N GLU A 33 10.79 -9.93 -2.59
CA GLU A 33 12.05 -10.31 -1.93
C GLU A 33 12.47 -9.36 -0.79
N GLY A 34 11.61 -8.40 -0.42
CA GLY A 34 11.91 -7.41 0.62
C GLY A 34 13.02 -6.43 0.25
N ARG A 35 13.32 -6.29 -1.05
CA ARG A 35 14.31 -5.35 -1.59
C ARG A 35 13.64 -4.03 -2.01
N ASN A 36 14.41 -2.94 -1.99
CA ASN A 36 13.94 -1.66 -2.50
C ASN A 36 13.75 -1.74 -4.03
N MET A 37 12.65 -1.18 -4.54
CA MET A 37 12.33 -1.14 -5.96
C MET A 37 11.85 0.24 -6.38
N ILE A 38 12.39 0.74 -7.50
CA ILE A 38 11.90 1.95 -8.17
C ILE A 38 11.26 1.52 -9.48
N VAL A 39 9.99 1.87 -9.67
CA VAL A 39 9.23 1.56 -10.89
C VAL A 39 8.99 2.83 -11.68
N ALA A 40 9.75 3.02 -12.76
CA ALA A 40 9.59 4.12 -13.70
C ALA A 40 8.87 3.61 -14.96
N ALA A 41 7.59 3.95 -15.09
CA ALA A 41 6.77 3.57 -16.25
C ALA A 41 5.73 4.67 -16.54
N PRO A 42 5.20 4.76 -17.78
CA PRO A 42 4.13 5.71 -18.12
C PRO A 42 2.90 5.62 -17.20
N THR A 43 2.11 6.69 -17.15
CA THR A 43 0.79 6.65 -16.51
C THR A 43 -0.09 5.61 -17.23
N ALA A 44 -1.03 4.99 -16.51
CA ALA A 44 -1.83 3.84 -16.97
C ALA A 44 -1.07 2.51 -17.18
N SER A 45 0.25 2.43 -16.95
CA SER A 45 0.99 1.16 -17.00
C SER A 45 0.76 0.22 -15.80
N GLY A 46 -0.16 0.55 -14.89
CA GLY A 46 -0.53 -0.33 -13.77
C GLY A 46 0.42 -0.29 -12.56
N LYS A 47 1.19 0.80 -12.39
CA LYS A 47 2.11 1.01 -11.25
C LYS A 47 1.42 0.89 -9.89
N THR A 48 0.16 1.33 -9.79
CA THR A 48 -0.62 1.24 -8.56
C THR A 48 -0.76 -0.20 -8.09
N LEU A 49 -1.07 -1.13 -9.00
CA LEU A 49 -1.21 -2.55 -8.65
C LEU A 49 0.12 -3.17 -8.19
N ILE A 50 1.27 -2.67 -8.69
CA ILE A 50 2.59 -3.10 -8.22
C ILE A 50 2.82 -2.69 -6.77
N ALA A 51 2.52 -1.44 -6.44
CA ALA A 51 2.62 -0.95 -5.06
C ALA A 51 1.65 -1.69 -4.12
N GLU A 52 0.43 -1.96 -4.57
CA GLU A 52 -0.55 -2.73 -3.82
C GLU A 52 -0.14 -4.20 -3.62
N MET A 53 0.50 -4.84 -4.61
CA MET A 53 1.07 -6.19 -4.47
C MET A 53 2.14 -6.23 -3.37
N ALA A 54 3.07 -5.28 -3.39
CA ALA A 54 4.10 -5.18 -2.35
C ALA A 54 3.51 -4.89 -0.96
N ALA A 55 2.47 -4.04 -0.90
CA ALA A 55 1.76 -3.75 0.34
C ALA A 55 1.08 -4.99 0.91
N LEU A 56 0.36 -5.73 0.07
CA LEU A 56 -0.35 -6.94 0.48
C LEU A 56 0.62 -8.02 0.96
N ASP A 57 1.71 -8.26 0.23
CA ASP A 57 2.76 -9.20 0.66
C ASP A 57 3.38 -8.82 2.02
N SER A 58 3.64 -7.52 2.22
CA SER A 58 4.18 -7.00 3.49
C SER A 58 3.22 -7.23 4.65
N VAL A 59 1.93 -6.95 4.46
CA VAL A 59 0.87 -7.18 5.47
C VAL A 59 0.75 -8.68 5.78
N ARG A 60 0.75 -9.54 4.76
CA ARG A 60 0.70 -11.00 4.93
C ARG A 60 1.94 -11.55 5.62
N SER A 61 3.06 -10.82 5.57
CA SER A 61 4.29 -11.11 6.31
C SER A 61 4.32 -10.50 7.72
N GLY A 62 3.20 -9.97 8.21
CA GLY A 62 3.08 -9.40 9.56
C GLY A 62 3.69 -8.00 9.72
N ARG A 63 3.96 -7.29 8.62
CA ARG A 63 4.49 -5.92 8.63
C ARG A 63 3.38 -4.91 8.40
N LYS A 64 3.60 -3.67 8.88
CA LYS A 64 2.75 -2.51 8.55
C LYS A 64 3.25 -1.84 7.29
N VAL A 65 2.34 -1.20 6.56
CA VAL A 65 2.63 -0.47 5.33
C VAL A 65 2.22 0.98 5.47
N VAL A 66 3.10 1.89 5.07
CA VAL A 66 2.75 3.30 4.87
C VAL A 66 2.66 3.56 3.37
N TYR A 67 1.48 3.99 2.92
CA TYR A 67 1.21 4.33 1.52
C TYR A 67 1.11 5.85 1.39
N ILE A 68 2.15 6.47 0.82
CA ILE A 68 2.27 7.92 0.73
C ILE A 68 1.72 8.41 -0.61
N VAL A 69 0.85 9.41 -0.55
CA VAL A 69 0.27 10.09 -1.72
C VAL A 69 0.54 11.59 -1.67
N PRO A 70 0.57 12.29 -2.82
CA PRO A 70 0.98 13.70 -2.85
C PRO A 70 -0.08 14.67 -2.34
N LEU A 71 -1.36 14.27 -2.29
CA LEU A 71 -2.47 15.17 -1.93
C LEU A 71 -3.43 14.50 -0.94
N LYS A 72 -3.97 15.30 -0.03
CA LYS A 72 -5.00 14.86 0.94
C LYS A 72 -6.24 14.27 0.27
N ALA A 73 -6.67 14.85 -0.85
CA ALA A 73 -7.81 14.35 -1.63
C ALA A 73 -7.56 12.93 -2.16
N LEU A 74 -6.35 12.68 -2.71
CA LEU A 74 -5.94 11.35 -3.18
C LEU A 74 -5.80 10.36 -2.02
N ALA A 75 -5.44 10.83 -0.82
CA ALA A 75 -5.38 9.97 0.36
C ALA A 75 -6.77 9.48 0.75
N THR A 76 -7.76 10.38 0.74
CA THR A 76 -9.16 10.03 0.99
C THR A 76 -9.68 9.05 -0.04
N GLU A 77 -9.41 9.29 -1.33
CA GLU A 77 -9.78 8.38 -2.41
C GLU A 77 -9.18 6.99 -2.22
N LYS A 78 -7.85 6.92 -2.02
CA LYS A 78 -7.13 5.65 -1.81
C LYS A 78 -7.57 4.93 -0.55
N TYR A 79 -7.94 5.66 0.50
CA TYR A 79 -8.48 5.07 1.73
C TYR A 79 -9.80 4.37 1.50
N GLN A 80 -10.74 4.99 0.77
CA GLN A 80 -12.01 4.33 0.45
C GLN A 80 -11.77 3.11 -0.44
N GLU A 81 -10.95 3.25 -1.50
CA GLU A 81 -10.60 2.15 -2.39
C GLU A 81 -9.99 0.97 -1.63
N PHE A 82 -9.00 1.22 -0.77
CA PHE A 82 -8.33 0.16 -0.01
C PHE A 82 -9.27 -0.49 1.01
N ARG A 83 -10.14 0.30 1.65
CA ARG A 83 -11.11 -0.24 2.61
C ARG A 83 -12.13 -1.14 1.92
N GLU A 84 -12.64 -0.75 0.76
CA GLU A 84 -13.59 -1.54 -0.03
C GLU A 84 -12.93 -2.80 -0.60
N LYS A 85 -11.73 -2.66 -1.15
CA LYS A 85 -11.00 -3.74 -1.84
C LYS A 85 -10.39 -4.76 -0.89
N TYR A 86 -9.78 -4.31 0.21
CA TYR A 86 -8.99 -5.16 1.12
C TYR A 86 -9.65 -5.41 2.48
N GLY A 87 -10.67 -4.62 2.86
CA GLY A 87 -11.45 -4.87 4.06
C GLY A 87 -12.05 -6.28 4.14
N PRO A 88 -12.66 -6.81 3.06
CA PRO A 88 -13.16 -8.19 3.03
C PRO A 88 -12.08 -9.27 3.23
N LEU A 89 -10.80 -8.92 3.03
CA LEU A 89 -9.66 -9.81 3.25
C LEU A 89 -9.08 -9.72 4.68
N GLY A 90 -9.76 -8.96 5.56
CA GLY A 90 -9.38 -8.74 6.95
C GLY A 90 -8.31 -7.66 7.15
N ILE A 91 -7.97 -6.90 6.11
CA ILE A 91 -6.91 -5.89 6.15
C ILE A 91 -7.49 -4.56 6.64
N LYS A 92 -6.93 -4.06 7.73
CA LYS A 92 -7.34 -2.80 8.36
C LYS A 92 -6.57 -1.63 7.76
N THR A 93 -7.26 -0.78 7.03
CA THR A 93 -6.70 0.45 6.47
C THR A 93 -7.06 1.65 7.34
N ALA A 94 -6.10 2.53 7.59
CA ALA A 94 -6.27 3.84 8.23
C ALA A 94 -5.85 4.96 7.29
N ILE A 95 -6.32 6.17 7.58
CA ILE A 95 -5.88 7.40 6.92
C ILE A 95 -5.40 8.41 7.96
N SER A 96 -4.23 8.99 7.74
CA SER A 96 -3.70 10.10 8.55
C SER A 96 -3.28 11.24 7.62
N ILE A 97 -4.13 12.25 7.53
CA ILE A 97 -3.93 13.48 6.72
C ILE A 97 -4.34 14.75 7.48
N GLY A 98 -4.57 14.62 8.79
CA GLY A 98 -5.10 15.66 9.67
C GLY A 98 -4.03 16.65 10.12
N ASP A 99 -4.06 16.97 11.41
CA ASP A 99 -3.14 17.89 12.06
C ASP A 99 -1.69 17.37 12.02
N LEU A 100 -0.72 18.25 11.84
CA LEU A 100 0.70 17.91 11.81
C LEU A 100 1.29 17.78 13.22
N ASP A 101 0.59 18.24 14.26
CA ASP A 101 1.08 18.20 15.65
C ASP A 101 0.51 17.00 16.45
N SER A 102 0.01 15.96 15.77
CA SER A 102 -0.51 14.74 16.41
C SER A 102 0.38 13.50 16.19
N SER A 103 0.56 12.69 17.24
CA SER A 103 1.31 11.42 17.22
C SER A 103 0.51 10.20 16.75
N ASP A 104 -0.80 10.36 16.52
CA ASP A 104 -1.76 9.34 16.06
C ASP A 104 -1.50 7.88 16.56
N PRO A 105 -1.42 7.60 17.88
CA PRO A 105 -1.05 6.27 18.38
C PRO A 105 -2.00 5.14 17.97
N TRP A 106 -3.25 5.50 17.66
CA TRP A 106 -4.28 4.59 17.19
C TRP A 106 -3.92 3.87 15.87
N LEU A 107 -2.99 4.44 15.08
CA LEU A 107 -2.48 3.85 13.84
C LEU A 107 -1.79 2.49 14.06
N ALA A 108 -1.30 2.22 15.28
CA ALA A 108 -0.70 0.94 15.64
C ALA A 108 -1.65 -0.27 15.49
N ASN A 109 -2.96 -0.02 15.44
CA ASN A 109 -3.97 -1.08 15.29
C ASN A 109 -4.34 -1.42 13.83
N TYR A 110 -3.68 -0.78 12.86
CA TYR A 110 -3.98 -0.89 11.42
C TYR A 110 -2.80 -1.48 10.64
N ASP A 111 -3.11 -2.13 9.53
CA ASP A 111 -2.14 -2.84 8.68
C ASP A 111 -1.56 -1.92 7.60
N ILE A 112 -2.41 -1.07 7.01
CA ILE A 112 -2.03 -0.09 5.98
C ILE A 112 -2.43 1.31 6.45
N ILE A 113 -1.48 2.25 6.39
CA ILE A 113 -1.68 3.66 6.75
C ILE A 113 -1.50 4.50 5.49
N ILE A 114 -2.54 5.20 5.07
CA ILE A 114 -2.50 6.11 3.92
C ILE A 114 -2.30 7.53 4.43
N THR A 115 -1.30 8.23 3.88
CA THR A 115 -0.89 9.55 4.39
C THR A 115 -0.25 10.41 3.29
N THR A 116 0.05 11.67 3.59
CA THR A 116 0.87 12.53 2.73
C THR A 116 2.32 12.56 3.20
N SER A 117 3.23 13.01 2.35
CA SER A 117 4.65 13.13 2.69
C SER A 117 4.88 13.99 3.93
N GLU A 118 4.16 15.11 4.04
CA GLU A 118 4.26 16.06 5.14
C GLU A 118 3.75 15.46 6.45
N LYS A 119 2.60 14.75 6.42
CA LYS A 119 2.06 14.12 7.61
C LYS A 119 2.91 12.93 8.04
N PHE A 120 3.45 12.15 7.11
CA PHE A 120 4.39 11.08 7.44
C PHE A 120 5.65 11.62 8.14
N ASP A 121 6.24 12.71 7.62
CA ASP A 121 7.38 13.37 8.26
C ASP A 121 7.03 13.85 9.68
N SER A 122 5.85 14.45 9.87
CA SER A 122 5.33 14.81 11.20
C SER A 122 5.23 13.61 12.16
N LEU A 123 4.70 12.48 11.70
CA LEU A 123 4.56 11.28 12.52
C LEU A 123 5.92 10.71 12.96
N LEU A 124 6.92 10.74 12.07
CA LEU A 124 8.28 10.31 12.40
C LEU A 124 8.94 11.19 13.47
N ARG A 125 8.70 12.50 13.44
CA ARG A 125 9.26 13.45 14.43
C ARG A 125 8.67 13.31 15.83
N HIS A 126 7.40 12.90 15.92
CA HIS A 126 6.70 12.78 17.20
C HIS A 126 6.87 11.42 17.89
N GLY A 127 7.59 10.47 17.27
CA GLY A 127 7.88 9.17 17.84
C GLY A 127 6.63 8.30 17.95
N ILE A 128 6.36 7.47 16.94
CA ILE A 128 5.36 6.42 17.03
C ILE A 128 5.97 5.30 17.89
N SER A 129 5.66 5.29 19.20
CA SER A 129 6.00 4.18 20.11
C SER A 129 4.91 3.14 20.14
#